data_AF-A0A1I6ZXV0-F1
#
_entry.id   AF-A0A1I6ZXV0-F1
#
_cell.length_a   1.000
_cell.length_b   1.000
_cell.length_c   1.000
_cell.angle_alpha   90.00
_cell.angle_beta   90.00
_cell.angle_gamma   90.00
#
_symmetry.space_group_name_H-M   'P 1'
#
loop_
_entity.id
_entity.type
_entity.pdbx_description
1 polymer ?
#
loop_
_entity_poly.entity_id
_entity_poly.type
_entity_poly.pdbx_seq_one_letter_code
_entity_poly.pdbx_strand_id
1 'polypeptide(L)'
;MTTSELRSPKQVEDAAISFVMAQEATAGRMARDTRYQGAVADLVSGDRVVEVKAYGTTSRGETLWLEPRQYEAAKDDPDHFWVYIVENVRQGDPAHFRLLRLGGERLRQLLEKAKQRRYYEVPLPVAVYDAVSQQGD
;
A
#
# COMPACT_ATOMS: atom_id res chain seq x y z
N MET A 1 13.18 23.24 -0.93
CA MET A 1 13.12 22.55 0.38
C MET A 1 13.75 21.19 0.17
N THR A 2 14.77 20.83 0.94
CA THR A 2 15.38 19.50 0.89
C THR A 2 14.40 18.50 1.47
N THR A 3 13.68 17.80 0.60
CA THR A 3 12.79 16.73 1.03
C THR A 3 13.64 15.64 1.70
N SER A 4 13.38 15.39 2.97
CA SER A 4 14.16 14.44 3.76
C SER A 4 13.63 13.03 3.51
N GLU A 5 14.57 12.08 3.36
CA GLU A 5 14.26 10.66 3.22
C GLU A 5 13.31 10.17 4.32
N LEU A 6 12.29 9.41 3.93
CA LEU A 6 11.28 8.86 4.83
C LEU A 6 11.84 7.64 5.56
N ARG A 7 11.86 7.72 6.89
CA ARG A 7 12.57 6.75 7.74
C ARG A 7 11.68 5.64 8.28
N SER A 8 10.38 5.89 8.44
CA SER A 8 9.44 4.89 8.96
C SER A 8 8.47 4.36 7.89
N PRO A 9 7.97 3.11 8.04
CA PRO A 9 6.91 2.59 7.17
C PRO A 9 5.67 3.48 7.15
N LYS A 10 5.27 4.02 8.31
CA LYS A 10 4.14 4.95 8.43
C LYS A 10 4.34 6.22 7.60
N GLN A 11 5.54 6.81 7.61
CA GLN A 11 5.83 7.99 6.78
C GLN A 11 5.72 7.67 5.29
N VAL A 12 6.22 6.51 4.87
CA VAL A 12 6.13 6.03 3.48
C VAL A 12 4.67 5.84 3.08
N GLU A 13 3.87 5.19 3.92
CA GLU A 13 2.44 4.99 3.70
C GLU A 13 1.68 6.33 3.61
N ASP A 14 1.86 7.22 4.59
CA ASP A 14 1.18 8.53 4.63
C ASP A 14 1.54 9.40 3.41
N ALA A 15 2.79 9.35 2.94
CA ALA A 15 3.23 10.04 1.73
C ALA A 15 2.60 9.47 0.45
N ALA A 16 2.51 8.14 0.35
CA ALA A 16 1.85 7.47 -0.78
C ALA A 16 0.35 7.80 -0.83
N ILE A 17 -0.33 7.78 0.32
CA ILE A 17 -1.76 8.13 0.43
C ILE A 17 -2.01 9.57 0.00
N SER A 18 -1.23 10.51 0.54
CA SER A 18 -1.34 11.93 0.18
C SER A 18 -1.11 12.17 -1.32
N PHE A 19 -0.13 11.47 -1.89
CA PHE A 19 0.15 11.52 -3.32
C PHE A 19 -1.02 10.97 -4.15
N VAL A 20 -1.59 9.82 -3.78
CA VAL A 20 -2.75 9.26 -4.50
C VAL A 20 -3.94 10.22 -4.44
N MET A 21 -4.24 10.80 -3.28
CA MET A 21 -5.34 11.75 -3.15
C MET A 21 -5.15 12.97 -4.07
N ALA A 22 -3.93 13.51 -4.15
CA ALA A 22 -3.61 14.59 -5.07
C ALA A 22 -3.77 14.18 -6.55
N GLN A 23 -3.32 12.97 -6.92
CA GLN A 23 -3.47 12.44 -8.28
C GLN A 23 -4.95 12.20 -8.67
N GLU A 24 -5.78 11.74 -7.73
CA GLU A 24 -7.21 11.61 -7.95
C GLU A 24 -7.88 12.97 -8.12
N ALA A 25 -7.50 13.97 -7.32
CA ALA A 25 -7.97 15.34 -7.45
C ALA A 25 -7.61 15.96 -8.82
N THR A 26 -6.37 15.76 -9.30
CA THR A 26 -5.97 16.16 -10.66
C THR A 26 -6.81 15.49 -11.75
N ALA A 27 -7.26 14.25 -11.50
CA ALA A 27 -8.13 13.51 -12.40
C ALA A 27 -9.62 13.83 -12.21
N GLY A 28 -9.96 14.88 -11.45
CA GLY A 28 -11.33 15.35 -11.23
C GLY A 28 -12.15 14.51 -10.23
N ARG A 29 -11.51 13.63 -9.44
CA ARG A 29 -12.16 12.82 -8.41
C ARG A 29 -11.80 13.30 -7.02
N MET A 30 -12.75 13.26 -6.09
CA MET A 30 -12.52 13.60 -4.69
C MET A 30 -12.25 12.32 -3.90
N ALA A 31 -10.98 12.06 -3.58
CA ALA A 31 -10.60 10.96 -2.71
C ALA A 31 -10.76 11.33 -1.23
N ARG A 32 -11.17 10.36 -0.42
CA ARG A 32 -11.27 10.45 1.05
C ARG A 32 -10.47 9.32 1.67
N ASP A 33 -9.57 9.66 2.60
CA ASP A 33 -8.83 8.69 3.42
C ASP A 33 -9.79 7.97 4.38
N THR A 34 -9.78 6.64 4.32
CA THR A 34 -10.64 5.73 5.10
C THR A 34 -9.87 4.80 6.02
N ARG A 35 -8.55 4.95 6.17
CA ARG A 35 -7.68 4.02 6.94
C ARG A 35 -8.04 3.85 8.42
N TYR A 36 -9.02 4.59 8.92
CA TYR A 36 -9.53 4.51 10.30
C TYR A 36 -10.90 3.81 10.33
N GLN A 37 -11.18 3.05 11.40
CA GLN A 37 -12.48 2.39 11.66
C GLN A 37 -12.78 1.13 10.83
N GLY A 38 -11.77 0.29 10.57
CA GLY A 38 -12.00 -1.04 9.98
C GLY A 38 -12.44 -1.03 8.52
N ALA A 39 -12.22 0.08 7.81
CA ALA A 39 -12.49 0.17 6.38
C ALA A 39 -11.72 -0.92 5.61
N VAL A 40 -12.35 -1.39 4.52
CA VAL A 40 -11.82 -2.48 3.70
C VAL A 40 -10.57 -2.09 2.90
N ALA A 41 -10.42 -0.80 2.58
CA ALA A 41 -9.31 -0.25 1.82
C ALA A 41 -8.96 1.16 2.32
N ASP A 42 -7.85 1.69 1.81
CA ASP A 42 -7.29 2.95 2.28
C ASP A 42 -8.07 4.20 1.86
N LEU A 43 -8.65 4.20 0.66
CA LEU A 43 -9.36 5.37 0.12
C LEU A 43 -10.69 4.98 -0.53
N VAL A 44 -11.62 5.95 -0.52
CA VAL A 44 -12.77 5.98 -1.44
C VAL A 44 -12.61 7.18 -2.37
N SER A 45 -12.76 7.00 -3.67
CA SER A 45 -12.66 8.08 -4.66
C SER A 45 -13.74 7.95 -5.73
N GLY A 46 -14.82 8.73 -5.59
CA GLY A 46 -16.01 8.57 -6.40
C GLY A 46 -16.66 7.21 -6.16
N ASP A 47 -16.80 6.42 -7.21
CA ASP A 47 -17.28 5.04 -7.19
C ASP A 47 -16.19 4.01 -6.84
N ARG A 48 -14.92 4.43 -6.72
CA ARG A 48 -13.80 3.52 -6.48
C ARG A 48 -13.52 3.29 -5.00
N VAL A 49 -13.28 2.04 -4.66
CA VAL A 49 -12.62 1.60 -3.43
C VAL A 49 -11.16 1.33 -3.77
N VAL A 50 -10.22 2.04 -3.14
CA VAL A 50 -8.81 2.02 -3.54
C VAL A 50 -7.93 1.57 -2.37
N GLU A 51 -7.24 0.46 -2.58
CA GLU A 51 -6.14 0.00 -1.72
C GLU A 51 -4.82 0.53 -2.25
N VAL A 52 -3.98 1.13 -1.39
CA VAL A 52 -2.70 1.72 -1.76
C VAL A 52 -1.54 0.85 -1.27
N LYS A 53 -0.65 0.46 -2.18
CA LYS A 53 0.59 -0.26 -1.84
C LYS A 53 1.79 0.63 -2.11
N ALA A 54 2.50 1.00 -1.05
CA ALA A 54 3.66 1.88 -1.11
C ALA A 54 4.97 1.07 -1.16
N TYR A 55 5.82 1.38 -2.13
CA TYR A 55 7.14 0.79 -2.30
C TYR A 55 8.21 1.86 -2.20
N GLY A 56 9.22 1.61 -1.36
CA GLY A 56 10.34 2.54 -1.17
C GLY A 56 11.10 2.83 -2.48
N THR A 57 11.24 1.83 -3.34
CA THR A 57 11.95 1.91 -4.64
C THR A 57 11.04 1.42 -5.77
N THR A 58 11.08 0.14 -6.14
CA THR A 58 10.21 -0.45 -7.17
C THR A 58 9.47 -1.67 -6.62
N SER A 59 8.27 -1.90 -7.15
CA SER A 59 7.44 -3.09 -6.96
C SER A 59 7.75 -4.20 -7.96
N ARG A 60 8.70 -4.00 -8.88
CA ARG A 60 8.98 -4.97 -9.96
C ARG A 60 9.41 -6.32 -9.39
N GLY A 61 8.64 -7.36 -9.70
CA GLY A 61 8.93 -8.75 -9.29
C GLY A 61 8.41 -9.10 -7.90
N GLU A 62 7.82 -8.13 -7.19
CA GLU A 62 7.25 -8.35 -5.87
C GLU A 62 5.89 -9.05 -5.96
N THR A 63 5.54 -9.77 -4.88
CA THR A 63 4.17 -10.28 -4.72
C THR A 63 3.27 -9.17 -4.19
N LEU A 64 2.10 -9.01 -4.81
CA LEU A 64 1.08 -8.08 -4.32
C LEU A 64 0.33 -8.73 -3.15
N TRP A 65 0.55 -8.20 -1.94
CA TRP A 65 -0.11 -8.69 -0.73
C TRP A 65 -1.43 -7.96 -0.50
N LEU A 66 -2.53 -8.72 -0.47
CA LEU A 66 -3.83 -8.24 -0.02
C LEU A 66 -4.22 -8.97 1.27
N GLU A 67 -4.76 -8.24 2.23
CA GLU A 67 -5.43 -8.86 3.37
C GLU A 67 -6.62 -9.70 2.88
N PRO A 68 -7.06 -10.76 3.59
CA PRO A 68 -8.20 -11.56 3.17
C PRO A 68 -9.45 -10.73 2.84
N ARG A 69 -9.78 -9.73 3.68
CA ARG A 69 -10.93 -8.84 3.44
C ARG A 69 -10.79 -7.97 2.18
N GLN A 70 -9.57 -7.56 1.84
CA GLN A 70 -9.29 -6.80 0.62
C GLN A 70 -9.42 -7.69 -0.60
N TYR A 71 -8.91 -8.93 -0.52
CA TYR A 71 -9.04 -9.92 -1.58
C TYR A 71 -10.51 -10.24 -1.87
N GLU A 72 -11.31 -10.53 -0.84
CA GLU A 72 -12.74 -10.81 -1.02
C GLU A 72 -13.48 -9.60 -1.59
N ALA A 73 -13.25 -8.39 -1.08
CA ALA A 73 -13.87 -7.19 -1.63
C ALA A 73 -13.48 -6.92 -3.10
N ALA A 74 -12.22 -7.16 -3.46
CA ALA A 74 -11.75 -7.02 -4.83
C ALA A 74 -12.37 -8.06 -5.78
N LYS A 75 -12.73 -9.23 -5.25
CA LYS A 75 -13.37 -10.32 -6.00
C LYS A 75 -14.88 -10.12 -6.12
N ASP A 76 -15.52 -9.61 -5.08
CA ASP A 76 -16.97 -9.37 -5.02
C ASP A 76 -17.39 -8.16 -5.86
N ASP A 77 -16.55 -7.11 -5.92
CA ASP A 77 -16.81 -5.90 -6.70
C ASP A 77 -15.59 -5.46 -7.55
N PRO A 78 -15.23 -6.25 -8.59
CA PRO A 78 -13.98 -6.08 -9.33
C PRO A 78 -13.96 -4.86 -10.26
N ASP A 79 -15.11 -4.22 -10.52
CA ASP A 79 -15.19 -3.03 -11.37
C ASP A 79 -14.94 -1.75 -10.56
N HIS A 80 -15.24 -1.78 -9.26
CA HIS A 80 -15.06 -0.63 -8.36
C HIS A 80 -13.86 -0.77 -7.42
N PHE A 81 -13.32 -1.98 -7.20
CA PHE A 81 -12.11 -2.17 -6.41
C PHE A 81 -10.84 -1.94 -7.24
N TRP A 82 -9.95 -1.11 -6.72
CA TRP A 82 -8.67 -0.77 -7.35
C TRP A 82 -7.50 -0.97 -6.39
N VAL A 83 -6.37 -1.40 -6.94
CA VAL A 83 -5.09 -1.39 -6.24
C VAL A 83 -4.18 -0.38 -6.90
N TYR A 84 -3.80 0.65 -6.15
CA TYR A 84 -2.88 1.68 -6.60
C TYR A 84 -1.50 1.40 -5.99
N ILE A 85 -0.51 1.22 -6.85
CA ILE A 85 0.87 0.99 -6.43
C ILE A 85 1.62 2.31 -6.58
N VAL A 86 2.22 2.78 -5.49
CA VAL A 86 3.07 3.98 -5.47
C VAL A 86 4.51 3.55 -5.27
N GLU A 87 5.35 3.85 -6.25
CA GLU A 87 6.78 3.53 -6.26
C GLU A 87 7.64 4.75 -5.99
N ASN A 88 8.90 4.51 -5.62
CA ASN A 88 9.94 5.49 -5.33
C ASN A 88 9.58 6.45 -4.19
N VAL A 89 8.92 5.92 -3.16
CA VAL A 89 8.35 6.72 -2.07
C VAL A 89 9.40 7.11 -1.02
N ARG A 90 10.41 6.25 -0.76
CA ARG A 90 11.34 6.43 0.36
C ARG A 90 12.16 7.73 0.27
N GLN A 91 12.49 8.17 -0.94
CA GLN A 91 13.22 9.43 -1.13
C GLN A 91 12.41 10.67 -0.71
N GLY A 92 11.08 10.57 -0.61
CA GLY A 92 10.21 11.56 0.03
C GLY A 92 9.65 12.66 -0.87
N ASP A 93 10.20 12.91 -2.07
CA ASP A 93 9.70 13.92 -3.01
C ASP A 93 8.60 13.37 -3.95
N PRO A 94 7.33 13.84 -3.83
CA PRO A 94 6.23 13.36 -4.65
C PRO A 94 6.43 13.58 -6.16
N ALA A 95 7.28 14.53 -6.58
CA ALA A 95 7.56 14.76 -8.00
C ALA A 95 8.27 13.57 -8.66
N HIS A 96 8.94 12.74 -7.86
CA HIS A 96 9.66 11.54 -8.31
C HIS A 96 8.89 10.24 -8.02
N PHE A 97 7.68 10.33 -7.45
CA PHE A 97 6.85 9.15 -7.22
C PHE A 97 6.26 8.66 -8.56
N ARG A 98 6.04 7.35 -8.64
CA ARG A 98 5.36 6.74 -9.80
C ARG A 98 4.09 6.04 -9.34
N LEU A 99 2.97 6.35 -10.00
CA LEU A 99 1.68 5.72 -9.74
C LEU A 99 1.35 4.69 -10.83
N LEU A 100 1.14 3.43 -10.43
CA LEU A 100 0.56 2.39 -11.25
C LEU A 100 -0.85 2.08 -10.73
N ARG A 101 -1.83 1.98 -11.63
CA ARG A 101 -3.23 1.70 -11.29
C ARG A 101 -3.62 0.32 -11.82
N LEU A 102 -4.03 -0.57 -10.93
CA LEU A 102 -4.54 -1.90 -11.24
C LEU A 102 -6.03 -1.95 -10.90
N GLY A 103 -6.86 -2.22 -11.89
CA GLY A 103 -8.30 -2.39 -11.74
C GLY A 103 -8.86 -3.16 -12.94
N GLY A 104 -10.15 -3.45 -12.90
CA GLY A 104 -10.84 -4.20 -13.95
C GLY A 104 -10.12 -5.48 -14.32
N GLU A 105 -9.99 -5.74 -15.61
CA GLU A 105 -9.50 -7.02 -16.13
C GLU A 105 -8.08 -7.40 -15.67
N ARG A 106 -7.18 -6.41 -15.57
CA ARG A 106 -5.81 -6.69 -15.11
C ARG A 106 -5.77 -7.13 -13.66
N LEU A 107 -6.60 -6.53 -12.80
CA LEU A 107 -6.67 -6.93 -11.39
C LEU A 107 -7.34 -8.30 -11.27
N ARG A 108 -8.44 -8.55 -12.00
CA ARG A 108 -9.12 -9.86 -12.03
C ARG A 108 -8.17 -11.01 -12.35
N GLN A 109 -7.38 -10.87 -13.42
CA GLN A 109 -6.41 -11.89 -13.84
C GLN A 109 -5.30 -12.16 -12.81
N LEU A 110 -4.97 -11.18 -11.97
CA LEU A 110 -4.04 -11.36 -10.86
C LEU A 110 -4.71 -12.07 -9.68
N LEU A 111 -5.94 -11.70 -9.35
CA LEU A 111 -6.72 -12.30 -8.25
C LEU A 111 -7.00 -13.79 -8.48
N GLU A 112 -7.22 -14.22 -9.72
CA GLU A 112 -7.37 -15.65 -10.08
C GLU A 112 -6.13 -16.49 -9.76
N LYS A 113 -4.95 -15.86 -9.76
CA LYS A 113 -3.65 -16.51 -9.49
C LYS A 113 -3.24 -16.38 -8.02
N ALA A 114 -4.05 -15.73 -7.20
CA ALA A 114 -3.75 -15.49 -5.80
C ALA A 114 -3.61 -16.82 -5.05
N LYS A 115 -2.62 -16.89 -4.16
CA LYS A 115 -2.39 -18.03 -3.28
C LYS A 115 -2.59 -17.57 -1.84
N GLN A 116 -3.61 -18.10 -1.17
CA GLN A 116 -3.79 -17.82 0.25
C GLN A 116 -2.60 -18.37 1.04
N ARG A 117 -1.99 -17.52 1.87
CA ARG A 117 -0.93 -17.90 2.81
C ARG A 117 -1.43 -17.64 4.23
N ARG A 118 -1.10 -18.55 5.16
CA ARG A 118 -1.34 -18.40 6.61
C ARG A 118 0.01 -18.36 7.30
N TYR A 119 0.29 -17.30 8.04
CA TYR A 119 1.53 -17.12 8.79
C TYR A 119 1.21 -16.52 10.15
N TYR A 120 2.13 -16.69 11.09
CA TYR A 120 2.11 -16.04 12.40
C TYR A 120 3.19 -14.97 12.41
N GLU A 121 2.82 -13.76 12.79
CA GLU A 121 3.81 -12.73 13.12
C GLU A 121 4.25 -12.93 14.57
N VAL A 122 5.57 -13.06 14.77
CA VAL A 122 6.16 -13.19 16.12
C VAL A 122 6.84 -11.87 16.45
N PRO A 123 6.29 -11.08 17.39
CA PRO A 123 6.94 -9.82 17.77
C PRO A 123 8.27 -10.14 18.44
N LEU A 124 9.33 -9.46 18.00
CA LEU A 124 10.63 -9.47 18.66
C LEU A 124 10.79 -8.13 19.40
N PRO A 125 10.52 -8.08 20.71
CA PRO A 125 10.72 -6.85 21.47
C PRO A 125 12.17 -6.37 21.37
N VAL A 126 12.35 -5.04 21.30
CA VAL A 126 13.69 -4.42 21.18
C VAL A 126 14.63 -4.91 22.27
N ALA A 127 14.15 -4.99 23.52
CA ALA A 127 14.95 -5.48 24.65
C ALA A 127 15.44 -6.92 24.46
N VAL A 128 14.62 -7.79 23.82
CA VAL A 128 15.04 -9.16 23.51
C VAL A 128 16.09 -9.13 22.40
N TYR A 129 15.85 -8.39 21.31
CA TYR A 129 16.81 -8.22 20.22
C TYR A 129 18.18 -7.73 20.71
N ASP A 130 18.20 -6.68 21.54
CA ASP A 130 19.43 -6.08 22.08
C ASP A 130 20.19 -7.09 22.95
N ALA A 131 19.49 -7.86 23.77
CA ALA A 131 20.09 -8.88 24.63
C ALA A 131 20.76 -10.00 23.81
N VAL A 132 20.17 -10.44 22.69
CA VAL A 132 20.80 -11.48 21.84
C VAL A 132 21.92 -10.91 20.99
N SER A 133 21.80 -9.66 20.53
CA SER A 133 22.80 -9.01 19.67
C SER A 133 24.10 -8.71 20.40
N GLN A 134 24.07 -8.54 21.73
CA GLN A 134 25.25 -8.33 22.58
C GLN A 134 25.94 -9.62 23.03
N GLN A 135 25.35 -10.80 22.76
CA GLN A 135 25.92 -12.11 23.11
C GLN A 135 26.71 -12.76 21.97
N GLY A 136 26.75 -12.13 20.80
CA GLY A 136 27.55 -12.55 19.66
C GLY A 136 28.95 -11.93 19.67
N ASP A 137 29.74 -12.21 20.69
CA ASP A 137 31.21 -12.08 20.74
C ASP A 137 31.81 -13.24 21.56
#